data_AF-A0A4Q1UCN2-F1
#
_entry.id   AF-A0A4Q1UCN2-F1
#
_cell.length_a   1.000
_cell.length_b   1.000
_cell.length_c   1.000
_cell.angle_alpha   90.00
_cell.angle_beta   90.00
_cell.angle_gamma   90.00
#
_symmetry.space_group_name_H-M   'P 1'
#
loop_
_entity.id
_entity.type
_entity.pdbx_description
1 polymer ?
#
loop_
_entity_poly.entity_id
_entity_poly.type
_entity_poly.pdbx_seq_one_letter_code
_entity_poly.pdbx_strand_id
1 'polypeptide(L)'
;MTLAENTVGAEEIAAALELTKEHFLRKVRTLTEMEGMPARLPGNARRPRWSRTAVSRWLDTYGDRKRAAETKAEADEAVLANRQALHLAYVRPDRAAFTGPRLAIDNTGARA
;
A
#
# COMPACT_ATOMS: atom_id res chain seq x y z
N MET A 1 -24.10 -13.50 -24.49
CA MET A 1 -23.33 -13.28 -23.26
C MET A 1 -23.92 -14.17 -22.18
N THR A 2 -23.23 -15.25 -21.83
CA THR A 2 -23.72 -16.26 -20.89
C THR A 2 -23.21 -15.98 -19.48
N LEU A 3 -23.97 -16.37 -18.44
CA LEU A 3 -23.60 -16.11 -17.03
C LEU A 3 -22.23 -16.69 -16.64
N ALA A 4 -21.79 -17.75 -17.33
CA ALA A 4 -20.51 -18.42 -17.10
C ALA A 4 -19.31 -17.56 -17.50
N GLU A 5 -19.44 -16.76 -18.58
CA GLU A 5 -18.38 -15.86 -19.08
C GLU A 5 -18.09 -14.71 -18.10
N ASN A 6 -19.04 -14.39 -17.23
CA ASN A 6 -18.96 -13.28 -16.28
C ASN A 6 -18.44 -13.66 -14.88
N THR A 7 -18.00 -14.90 -14.68
CA THR A 7 -17.48 -15.36 -13.38
C THR A 7 -16.02 -15.81 -13.45
N VAL A 8 -15.30 -15.60 -12.36
CA VAL A 8 -13.91 -16.05 -12.14
C VAL A 8 -13.83 -16.92 -10.90
N GLY A 9 -12.95 -17.93 -10.95
CA GLY A 9 -12.68 -18.83 -9.83
C GLY A 9 -11.50 -18.38 -8.97
N ALA A 10 -11.34 -18.98 -7.79
CA ALA A 10 -10.26 -18.64 -6.87
C ALA A 10 -8.85 -18.85 -7.46
N GLU A 11 -8.68 -19.84 -8.34
CA GLU A 11 -7.38 -20.12 -8.99
C GLU A 11 -6.95 -19.00 -9.94
N GLU A 12 -7.87 -18.48 -10.76
CA GLU A 12 -7.57 -17.36 -11.66
C GLU A 12 -7.17 -16.10 -10.90
N ILE A 13 -7.90 -15.77 -9.83
CA ILE A 13 -7.60 -14.57 -9.02
C ILE A 13 -6.28 -14.74 -8.27
N ALA A 14 -6.03 -15.94 -7.72
CA ALA A 14 -4.78 -16.23 -7.03
C ALA A 14 -3.58 -16.14 -7.97
N ALA A 15 -3.70 -16.64 -9.21
CA ALA A 15 -2.67 -16.52 -10.23
C ALA A 15 -2.38 -15.05 -10.57
N ALA A 16 -3.42 -14.21 -10.72
CA ALA A 16 -3.26 -12.77 -10.97
C ALA A 16 -2.58 -12.01 -9.82
N LEU A 17 -2.65 -12.55 -8.60
CA LEU A 17 -1.99 -12.00 -7.41
C LEU A 17 -0.64 -12.66 -7.10
N GLU A 18 -0.18 -13.59 -7.95
CA GLU A 18 1.01 -14.42 -7.71
C GLU A 18 0.96 -15.20 -6.38
N LEU A 19 -0.24 -15.64 -5.99
CA LEU A 19 -0.48 -16.41 -4.77
C LEU A 19 -0.94 -17.84 -5.10
N THR A 20 -0.72 -18.76 -4.18
CA THR A 20 -1.39 -20.06 -4.24
C THR A 20 -2.87 -19.91 -3.89
N LYS A 21 -3.71 -20.77 -4.48
CA LYS A 21 -5.16 -20.82 -4.21
C LYS A 21 -5.47 -20.87 -2.72
N GLU A 22 -4.77 -21.72 -1.96
CA GLU A 22 -4.99 -21.85 -0.51
C GLU A 22 -4.67 -20.57 0.24
N HIS A 23 -3.55 -19.92 -0.11
CA HIS A 23 -3.15 -18.69 0.55
C HIS A 23 -4.13 -17.54 0.24
N PHE A 24 -4.59 -17.44 -1.01
CA PHE A 24 -5.63 -16.51 -1.41
C PHE A 24 -6.94 -16.74 -0.63
N LEU A 25 -7.40 -17.98 -0.51
CA LEU A 25 -8.63 -18.30 0.23
C LEU A 25 -8.54 -17.93 1.72
N ARG A 26 -7.36 -18.07 2.34
CA ARG A 26 -7.11 -17.62 3.72
C ARG A 26 -7.13 -16.10 3.83
N LYS A 27 -6.55 -15.39 2.85
CA LYS A 27 -6.48 -13.92 2.81
C LYS A 27 -7.77 -13.24 2.33
N VAL A 28 -8.67 -13.96 1.67
CA VAL A 28 -9.84 -13.38 1.00
C VAL A 28 -10.69 -12.53 1.92
N ARG A 29 -10.82 -12.93 3.19
CA ARG A 29 -11.57 -12.17 4.19
C ARG A 29 -10.90 -10.81 4.44
N THR A 30 -9.60 -10.82 4.74
CA THR A 30 -8.80 -9.61 4.92
C THR A 30 -8.80 -8.72 3.68
N LEU A 31 -8.69 -9.30 2.48
CA LEU A 31 -8.74 -8.54 1.23
C LEU A 31 -10.11 -7.87 1.02
N THR A 32 -11.19 -8.54 1.42
CA THR A 32 -12.55 -7.96 1.35
C THR A 32 -12.72 -6.83 2.36
N GLU A 33 -12.27 -7.03 3.60
CA GLU A 33 -12.47 -6.09 4.71
C GLU A 33 -11.55 -4.86 4.64
N MET A 34 -10.27 -5.07 4.32
CA MET A 34 -9.24 -4.02 4.38
C MET A 34 -8.97 -3.39 3.02
N GLU A 35 -8.98 -4.20 1.95
CA GLU A 35 -8.54 -3.78 0.61
C GLU A 35 -9.70 -3.55 -0.37
N GLY A 36 -10.94 -3.73 0.09
CA GLY A 36 -12.15 -3.52 -0.70
C GLY A 36 -12.32 -4.52 -1.85
N MET A 37 -11.78 -5.73 -1.70
CA MET A 37 -11.97 -6.79 -2.69
C MET A 37 -13.48 -7.10 -2.84
N PRO A 38 -13.97 -7.34 -4.07
CA PRO A 38 -15.36 -7.74 -4.29
C PRO A 38 -15.74 -9.00 -3.51
N ALA A 39 -16.92 -8.97 -2.91
CA ALA A 39 -17.47 -10.13 -2.21
C ALA A 39 -17.70 -11.31 -3.16
N ARG A 40 -17.60 -12.52 -2.62
CA ARG A 40 -17.94 -13.77 -3.33
C ARG A 40 -19.41 -13.77 -3.72
N LEU A 41 -19.71 -14.31 -4.91
CA LEU A 41 -21.08 -14.50 -5.36
C LEU A 41 -21.77 -15.60 -4.52
N PRO A 42 -23.07 -15.45 -4.23
CA PRO A 42 -23.85 -16.49 -3.54
C PRO A 42 -23.89 -17.75 -4.40
N GLY A 43 -23.62 -18.91 -3.80
CA GLY A 43 -23.56 -20.17 -4.53
C GLY A 43 -22.79 -21.26 -3.80
N ASN A 44 -22.21 -22.19 -4.57
CA ASN A 44 -21.54 -23.36 -4.03
C ASN A 44 -20.29 -22.99 -3.21
N ALA A 45 -20.36 -23.20 -1.89
CA ALA A 45 -19.25 -22.94 -0.97
C ALA A 45 -17.97 -23.72 -1.31
N ARG A 46 -18.08 -24.90 -1.94
CA ARG A 46 -16.91 -25.71 -2.36
C ARG A 46 -16.19 -25.15 -3.59
N ARG A 47 -16.88 -24.32 -4.39
CA ARG A 47 -16.33 -23.68 -5.60
C ARG A 47 -16.72 -22.21 -5.60
N PRO A 48 -16.09 -21.39 -4.73
CA PRO A 48 -16.39 -19.98 -4.64
C PRO A 48 -16.08 -19.30 -5.97
N ARG A 49 -16.97 -18.38 -6.36
CA ARG A 49 -16.85 -17.59 -7.59
C ARG A 49 -17.04 -16.12 -7.31
N TRP A 50 -16.44 -15.29 -8.14
CA TRP A 50 -16.57 -13.83 -8.12
C TRP A 50 -16.99 -13.31 -9.48
N SER A 51 -17.53 -12.10 -9.52
CA SER A 51 -17.77 -11.39 -10.77
C SER A 51 -16.42 -11.06 -11.43
N ARG A 52 -16.24 -11.51 -12.69
CA ARG A 52 -15.03 -11.23 -13.48
C ARG A 52 -14.78 -9.73 -13.60
N THR A 53 -15.82 -8.97 -13.94
CA THR A 53 -15.74 -7.51 -14.13
C THR A 53 -15.34 -6.79 -12.85
N ALA A 54 -15.95 -7.15 -11.70
CA ALA A 54 -15.64 -6.49 -10.43
C ALA A 54 -14.20 -6.78 -9.99
N VAL A 55 -13.75 -8.04 -10.12
CA VAL A 55 -12.39 -8.42 -9.74
C VAL A 55 -11.35 -7.79 -10.67
N SER A 56 -11.59 -7.74 -11.98
CA SER A 56 -10.68 -7.08 -12.93
C SER A 56 -10.48 -5.61 -12.58
N ARG A 57 -11.57 -4.87 -12.36
CA ARG A 57 -11.50 -3.46 -11.95
C ARG A 57 -10.76 -3.28 -10.63
N TRP A 58 -11.01 -4.17 -9.68
CA TRP A 58 -10.30 -4.14 -8.39
C TRP A 58 -8.80 -4.40 -8.58
N LEU A 59 -8.41 -5.40 -9.37
CA LEU A 59 -7.00 -5.72 -9.66
C LEU A 59 -6.27 -4.54 -10.30
N ASP A 60 -6.89 -3.87 -11.28
CA ASP A 60 -6.32 -2.68 -11.92
C ASP A 60 -5.98 -1.61 -10.87
N THR A 61 -6.91 -1.31 -9.96
CA THR A 61 -6.69 -0.31 -8.89
C THR A 61 -5.80 -0.80 -7.74
N TYR A 62 -5.73 -2.12 -7.53
CA TYR A 62 -4.99 -2.72 -6.42
C TYR A 62 -3.48 -2.62 -6.65
N GLY A 63 -3.04 -2.80 -7.90
CA GLY A 63 -1.63 -2.59 -8.28
C GLY A 63 -1.14 -1.18 -7.97
N ASP A 64 -1.95 -0.17 -8.30
CA ASP A 64 -1.63 1.24 -8.06
C ASP A 64 -1.58 1.57 -6.56
N ARG A 65 -2.53 1.07 -5.77
CA ARG A 65 -2.52 1.26 -4.31
C ARG A 65 -1.33 0.60 -3.64
N LYS A 66 -0.97 -0.61 -4.08
CA LYS A 66 0.18 -1.34 -3.52
C LYS A 66 1.49 -0.60 -3.82
N ARG A 67 1.68 -0.14 -5.07
CA ARG A 67 2.83 0.69 -5.45
C ARG A 67 2.90 1.98 -4.64
N ALA A 68 1.78 2.68 -4.47
CA ALA A 68 1.72 3.89 -3.66
C ALA A 68 2.06 3.64 -2.18
N ALA A 69 1.65 2.49 -1.62
CA ALA A 69 1.99 2.08 -0.26
C ALA A 69 3.49 1.76 -0.12
N GLU A 70 4.10 1.11 -1.12
CA GLU A 70 5.54 0.83 -1.16
C GLU A 70 6.35 2.14 -1.22
N THR A 71 5.97 3.10 -2.08
CA THR A 71 6.62 4.43 -2.14
C THR A 71 6.47 5.21 -0.82
N LYS A 72 5.31 5.10 -0.16
CA LYS A 72 5.10 5.74 1.13
C LYS A 72 6.00 5.14 2.22
N ALA A 73 6.15 3.82 2.25
CA ALA A 73 7.02 3.15 3.23
C ALA A 73 8.50 3.58 3.06
N GLU A 74 8.97 3.69 1.82
CA GLU A 74 10.31 4.21 1.52
C GLU A 74 10.49 5.66 1.97
N ALA A 75 9.48 6.51 1.74
CA ALA A 75 9.50 7.89 2.22
C ALA A 75 9.53 7.98 3.77
N ASP A 76 8.76 7.14 4.46
CA ASP A 76 8.73 7.09 5.93
C ASP A 76 10.09 6.64 6.50
N GLU A 77 10.76 5.69 5.86
CA GLU A 77 12.11 5.25 6.23
C GLU A 77 13.14 6.39 6.06
N ALA A 78 13.08 7.11 4.95
CA ALA A 78 13.95 8.27 4.71
C ALA A 78 13.72 9.38 5.75
N VAL A 79 12.47 9.63 6.17
CA VAL A 79 12.15 10.59 7.22
C VAL A 79 12.72 10.13 8.58
N LEU A 80 12.62 8.84 8.91
CA LEU A 80 13.18 8.30 10.14
C LEU A 80 14.71 8.45 10.17
N ALA A 81 15.38 8.11 9.07
CA ALA A 81 16.83 8.27 8.94
C ALA A 81 17.26 9.74 9.08
N ASN A 82 16.53 10.67 8.46
CA ASN A 82 16.82 12.10 8.56
C ASN A 82 16.63 12.62 10.01
N ARG A 83 15.58 12.17 10.70
CA ARG A 83 15.38 12.49 12.14
C ARG A 83 16.53 11.99 13.01
N GLN A 84 17.04 10.80 12.75
CA GLN A 84 18.20 10.25 13.48
C GLN A 84 19.47 11.06 13.20
N ALA A 85 19.72 11.44 11.94
CA ALA A 85 20.86 12.27 11.57
C ALA A 85 20.83 13.64 12.25
N LEU A 86 19.67 14.31 12.26
CA LEU A 86 19.48 15.59 12.96
C LEU A 86 19.66 15.44 14.47
N HIS A 87 19.12 14.38 15.07
CA HIS A 87 19.31 14.11 16.49
C HIS A 87 20.80 13.95 16.83
N LEU A 88 21.57 13.20 16.05
CA LEU A 88 23.02 13.07 16.25
C LEU A 88 23.78 14.40 16.07
N ALA A 89 23.38 15.21 15.10
CA ALA A 89 24.01 16.52 14.84
C ALA A 89 23.80 17.52 16.00
N TYR A 90 22.66 17.45 16.69
CA TYR A 90 22.28 18.42 17.73
C TYR A 90 22.41 17.91 19.18
N VAL A 91 22.47 16.59 19.42
CA VAL A 91 22.65 16.00 20.78
C VAL A 91 24.10 15.99 21.25
N ARG A 92 25.06 16.45 20.44
CA ARG A 92 26.38 16.88 20.95
C ARG A 92 26.46 18.40 21.09
N PRO A 93 26.02 18.98 22.22
CA PRO A 93 26.47 20.30 22.60
C PRO A 93 27.83 20.16 23.29
N ASP A 94 28.92 20.09 22.52
CA ASP A 94 30.13 20.72 23.04
C ASP A 94 29.91 22.23 22.88
N ARG A 95 29.43 22.83 23.96
CA ARG A 95 28.85 24.17 24.00
C ARG A 95 29.89 25.29 23.83
N ALA A 96 31.13 24.96 23.47
CA ALA A 96 32.25 25.89 23.38
C ALA A 96 32.71 26.26 21.96
N ALA A 97 32.17 25.66 20.88
CA ALA A 97 32.73 25.84 19.53
C ALA A 97 31.69 26.01 18.39
N PHE A 98 30.53 26.63 18.64
CA PHE A 98 29.61 26.94 17.54
C PHE A 98 30.07 28.18 16.75
N THR A 99 30.95 27.95 15.77
CA THR A 99 31.33 28.92 14.72
C THR A 99 30.94 28.37 13.34
N GLY A 100 29.69 27.92 13.20
CA GLY A 100 29.12 27.50 11.90
C GLY A 100 28.19 28.57 11.33
N PRO A 101 28.04 28.68 10.00
CA PRO A 101 27.22 29.71 9.39
C PRO A 101 25.75 29.51 9.81
N ARG A 102 25.16 30.57 10.38
CA ARG A 102 23.72 30.63 10.62
C ARG A 102 23.01 30.53 9.27
N LEU A 103 22.33 29.41 9.02
CA LEU A 103 21.31 29.33 7.98
C LEU A 103 20.16 30.26 8.40
N ALA A 104 20.11 31.45 7.82
CA ALA A 104 18.95 32.32 7.87
C ALA A 104 17.85 31.65 7.04
N ILE A 105 16.91 31.00 7.72
CA ILE A 105 15.68 30.52 7.08
C ILE A 105 14.75 31.73 6.96
N ASP A 106 14.80 32.41 5.82
CA ASP A 106 13.90 33.49 5.49
C ASP A 106 12.52 32.90 5.15
N ASN A 107 11.59 32.94 6.10
CA ASN A 107 10.20 32.47 5.93
C ASN A 107 9.29 33.56 5.31
N THR A 108 9.83 34.39 4.42
CA THR A 108 9.13 35.58 3.90
C THR A 108 8.19 35.28 2.72
N GLY A 109 8.02 34.01 2.32
CA GLY A 109 7.19 33.63 1.16
C GLY A 109 5.81 33.01 1.46
N ALA A 110 5.48 32.69 2.71
CA ALA A 110 4.26 31.93 3.03
C ALA A 110 3.16 32.82 3.63
N ARG A 111 2.77 33.89 2.92
CA ARG A 111 1.52 34.62 3.17
C ARG A 111 1.18 35.54 2.00
N ALA A 112 0.36 35.04 1.07
CA ALA A 112 -0.80 35.70 0.46
C ALA A 112 -1.34 34.81 -0.67
#